data_AF-A0A7S1VHD9-F1
#
_entry.id   AF-A0A7S1VHD9-F1
#
_cell.length_a   1.000
_cell.length_b   1.000
_cell.length_c   1.000
_cell.angle_alpha   90.00
_cell.angle_beta   90.00
_cell.angle_gamma   90.00
#
_symmetry.space_group_name_H-M   'P 1'
#
loop_
_entity.id
_entity.type
_entity.pdbx_description
1 polymer ?
#
loop_
_entity_poly.entity_id
_entity_poly.type
_entity_poly.pdbx_seq_one_letter_code
_entity_poly.pdbx_strand_id
1 'polypeptide(L)'
;ISITFALSAFLLPRQTSQRVWAVGNDTSCSVLGFLVQFSFSAFWYNGMLAFYYLLTIRFGMSKRRVSRYGEPFMHLLSVGYPLVTAVAGAFVGLYHETEIGMTCWVNDYPDNCGTDPDETGAECHSELI
;
A
#
# COMPACT_ATOMS: atom_id res chain seq x y z
N ILE A 1 0.62 -8.40 -5.43
CA ILE A 1 1.66 -8.91 -4.52
C ILE A 1 2.81 -9.56 -5.29
N SER A 2 2.61 -10.65 -6.05
CA SER A 2 3.75 -11.42 -6.59
C SER A 2 4.73 -10.63 -7.47
N ILE A 3 4.23 -9.81 -8.42
CA ILE A 3 5.10 -8.99 -9.28
C ILE A 3 5.77 -7.85 -8.51
N THR A 4 5.04 -7.24 -7.57
CA THR A 4 5.55 -6.14 -6.73
C THR A 4 6.73 -6.62 -5.89
N PHE A 5 6.66 -7.81 -5.29
CA PHE A 5 7.76 -8.39 -4.53
C PHE A 5 8.96 -8.81 -5.40
N ALA A 6 8.72 -9.26 -6.63
CA ALA A 6 9.81 -9.59 -7.55
C ALA A 6 10.57 -8.32 -7.97
N LEU A 7 9.86 -7.23 -8.23
CA LEU A 7 10.44 -5.95 -8.61
C LEU A 7 11.06 -5.21 -7.42
N SER A 8 10.52 -5.41 -6.23
CA SER A 8 10.94 -4.64 -5.06
C SER A 8 12.38 -4.91 -4.67
N ALA A 9 12.93 -6.11 -4.93
CA ALA A 9 14.34 -6.41 -4.71
C ALA A 9 15.31 -5.50 -5.50
N PHE A 10 14.87 -4.93 -6.63
CA PHE A 10 15.70 -4.12 -7.53
C PHE A 10 15.34 -2.63 -7.51
N LEU A 11 14.05 -2.33 -7.34
CA LEU A 11 13.51 -0.97 -7.42
C LEU A 11 13.64 -0.16 -6.13
N LEU A 12 14.33 -0.70 -5.11
CA LEU A 12 14.71 0.04 -3.91
C LEU A 12 15.72 1.16 -4.24
N PRO A 13 15.64 2.30 -3.53
CA PRO A 13 16.51 3.45 -3.76
C PRO A 13 17.97 3.12 -3.45
N ARG A 14 18.85 3.25 -4.44
CA ARG A 14 20.28 2.96 -4.28
C ARG A 14 20.98 3.89 -3.27
N GLN A 15 20.49 5.12 -3.13
CA GLN A 15 21.14 6.17 -2.33
C GLN A 15 20.95 5.94 -0.83
N THR A 16 19.78 5.44 -0.43
CA THR A 16 19.43 5.25 0.98
C THR A 16 19.53 3.78 1.41
N SER A 17 19.40 2.83 0.48
CA SER A 17 19.34 1.41 0.81
C SER A 17 20.72 0.80 1.03
N GLN A 18 20.87 0.03 2.12
CA GLN A 18 22.05 -0.81 2.39
C GLN A 18 22.09 -2.10 1.54
N ARG A 19 21.16 -2.28 0.59
CA ARG A 19 20.96 -3.53 -0.16
C ARG A 19 21.77 -3.54 -1.45
N VAL A 20 22.52 -4.63 -1.67
CA VAL A 20 23.46 -4.80 -2.79
C VAL A 20 22.83 -4.68 -4.18
N TRP A 21 21.54 -5.03 -4.32
CA TRP A 21 20.83 -5.07 -5.61
C TRP A 21 19.88 -3.88 -5.83
N ALA A 22 19.96 -2.84 -4.99
CA ALA A 22 19.16 -1.63 -5.15
C ALA A 22 19.68 -0.80 -6.33
N VAL A 23 18.87 -0.70 -7.39
CA VAL A 23 19.16 0.10 -8.61
C VAL A 23 18.11 1.20 -8.81
N GLY A 24 17.04 1.23 -8.00
CA GLY A 24 15.95 2.18 -8.09
C GLY A 24 16.23 3.55 -7.46
N ASN A 25 15.16 4.34 -7.36
CA ASN A 25 15.11 5.69 -6.79
C ASN A 25 13.85 5.87 -5.92
N ASP A 26 13.72 7.03 -5.26
CA ASP A 26 12.59 7.32 -4.35
C ASP A 26 11.23 7.28 -5.05
N THR A 27 11.17 7.68 -6.32
CA THR A 27 9.96 7.55 -7.13
C THR A 27 9.56 6.08 -7.34
N SER A 28 10.53 5.21 -7.59
CA SER A 28 10.32 3.77 -7.74
C SER A 28 9.81 3.17 -6.42
N CYS A 29 10.35 3.64 -5.29
CA CYS A 29 9.90 3.26 -3.96
C CYS A 29 8.46 3.70 -3.69
N SER A 30 8.08 4.91 -4.09
CA SER A 30 6.69 5.38 -4.01
C SER A 30 5.73 4.54 -4.84
N VAL A 31 6.14 4.12 -6.04
CA VAL A 31 5.34 3.21 -6.89
C VAL A 31 5.22 1.82 -6.28
N LEU A 32 6.31 1.29 -5.72
CA LEU A 32 6.27 0.02 -4.98
C LEU A 32 5.30 0.11 -3.79
N GLY A 33 5.42 1.15 -2.96
CA GLY A 33 4.55 1.38 -1.81
C GLY A 33 3.08 1.50 -2.21
N PHE A 34 2.77 2.23 -3.27
CA PHE A 34 1.44 2.29 -3.86
C PHE A 34 0.92 0.90 -4.25
N LEU A 35 1.72 0.09 -4.95
CA LEU A 35 1.31 -1.23 -5.41
C LEU A 35 1.12 -2.22 -4.27
N VAL A 36 1.96 -2.16 -3.24
CA VAL A 36 1.74 -2.96 -2.03
C VAL A 36 0.47 -2.47 -1.33
N GLN A 37 0.26 -1.16 -1.18
CA GLN A 37 -0.93 -0.62 -0.49
C GLN A 37 -2.20 -1.03 -1.22
N PHE A 38 -2.21 -0.91 -2.54
CA PHE A 38 -3.32 -1.34 -3.37
C PHE A 38 -3.58 -2.85 -3.28
N SER A 39 -2.54 -3.65 -3.01
CA SER A 39 -2.71 -5.11 -2.87
C SER A 39 -3.60 -5.51 -1.69
N PHE A 40 -3.83 -4.62 -0.72
CA PHE A 40 -4.80 -4.85 0.35
C PHE A 40 -6.24 -4.97 -0.15
N SER A 41 -6.53 -4.53 -1.38
CA SER A 41 -7.78 -4.82 -2.06
C SER A 41 -8.13 -6.31 -2.07
N ALA A 42 -7.14 -7.20 -2.16
CA ALA A 42 -7.37 -8.64 -2.09
C ALA A 42 -7.99 -9.06 -0.75
N PHE A 43 -7.52 -8.51 0.39
CA PHE A 43 -8.10 -8.81 1.70
C PHE A 43 -9.53 -8.25 1.81
N TRP A 44 -9.76 -7.03 1.33
CA TRP A 44 -11.10 -6.45 1.29
C TRP A 44 -12.07 -7.26 0.41
N TYR A 45 -11.61 -7.77 -0.73
CA TYR A 45 -12.41 -8.63 -1.59
C TYR A 45 -12.77 -9.95 -0.91
N ASN A 46 -11.82 -10.57 -0.19
CA ASN A 46 -12.11 -11.77 0.59
C ASN A 46 -13.16 -11.50 1.67
N GLY A 47 -13.08 -10.35 2.35
CA GLY A 47 -14.10 -9.91 3.31
C GLY A 47 -15.48 -9.70 2.68
N MET A 48 -15.55 -9.04 1.52
CA MET A 48 -16.82 -8.85 0.80
C MET A 48 -17.40 -10.16 0.26
N LEU A 49 -16.56 -11.13 -0.10
CA LEU A 49 -17.01 -12.45 -0.51
C LEU A 49 -17.66 -13.21 0.66
N ALA A 50 -17.11 -13.11 1.87
CA ALA A 50 -17.74 -13.64 3.07
C ALA A 50 -19.11 -12.98 3.33
N PHE A 51 -19.21 -11.66 3.13
CA PHE A 51 -20.49 -10.93 3.21
C PHE A 51 -21.49 -11.39 2.13
N TYR A 52 -21.03 -11.64 0.90
CA TYR A 52 -21.87 -12.19 -0.16
C TYR A 52 -22.47 -13.54 0.23
N TYR A 53 -21.67 -14.45 0.79
CA TYR A 53 -22.16 -15.74 1.29
C TYR A 53 -23.15 -15.57 2.43
N LEU A 54 -22.90 -14.65 3.36
CA LEU A 54 -23.83 -14.33 4.45
C LEU A 54 -25.18 -13.85 3.90
N LEU A 55 -25.20 -12.91 2.95
CA LEU A 55 -26.44 -12.38 2.37
C LEU A 55 -27.21 -13.41 1.56
N THR A 56 -26.51 -14.26 0.79
CA THR A 56 -27.15 -15.26 -0.06
C THR A 56 -27.60 -16.51 0.70
N ILE A 57 -26.79 -17.01 1.63
CA ILE A 57 -27.08 -18.25 2.37
C ILE A 57 -27.93 -17.96 3.61
N ARG A 58 -27.50 -17.03 4.47
CA ARG A 58 -28.18 -16.78 5.75
C ARG A 58 -29.43 -15.93 5.59
N PHE A 59 -29.35 -14.87 4.79
CA PHE A 59 -30.48 -13.97 4.56
C PHE A 59 -31.34 -14.34 3.34
N GLY A 60 -30.96 -15.38 2.58
CA GLY A 60 -31.73 -15.86 1.44
C GLY A 60 -31.94 -14.80 0.35
N MET A 61 -31.09 -13.78 0.27
CA MET A 61 -31.26 -12.73 -0.73
C MET A 61 -31.12 -13.31 -2.14
N SER A 62 -32.09 -12.96 -3.00
CA SER A 62 -32.02 -13.26 -4.43
C SER A 62 -30.74 -12.68 -5.04
N LYS A 63 -30.03 -13.51 -5.82
CA LYS A 63 -28.83 -13.11 -6.57
C LYS A 63 -29.05 -11.85 -7.41
N ARG A 64 -30.26 -11.66 -7.96
CA ARG A 64 -30.61 -10.47 -8.76
C ARG A 64 -30.64 -9.18 -7.92
N ARG A 65 -31.01 -9.27 -6.64
CA ARG A 65 -30.99 -8.11 -5.72
C ARG A 65 -29.57 -7.82 -5.25
N VAL A 66 -28.79 -8.86 -4.94
CA VAL A 66 -27.36 -8.70 -4.58
C VAL A 66 -26.57 -8.12 -5.74
N SER A 67 -26.78 -8.61 -6.97
CA SER A 67 -26.06 -8.10 -8.14
C SER A 67 -26.40 -6.64 -8.47
N ARG A 68 -27.67 -6.24 -8.32
CA ARG A 68 -28.08 -4.88 -8.66
C ARG A 68 -27.64 -3.82 -7.64
N TYR A 69 -27.59 -4.16 -6.36
CA TYR A 69 -27.36 -3.19 -5.28
C TYR A 69 -26.13 -3.49 -4.42
N GLY A 70 -25.81 -4.76 -4.21
CA GLY A 70 -24.69 -5.21 -3.38
C GLY A 70 -23.36 -5.24 -4.12
N GLU A 71 -23.31 -5.84 -5.32
CA GLU A 71 -22.06 -5.96 -6.10
C GLU A 71 -21.37 -4.61 -6.35
N PRO A 72 -22.06 -3.54 -6.80
CA PRO A 72 -21.41 -2.25 -7.03
C PRO A 72 -20.78 -1.68 -5.75
N PHE A 73 -21.48 -1.83 -4.61
CA PHE A 73 -20.99 -1.34 -3.33
C PHE A 73 -19.83 -2.18 -2.80
N MET A 74 -19.90 -3.51 -2.94
CA MET A 74 -18.81 -4.42 -2.56
C MET A 74 -17.55 -4.13 -3.37
N HIS A 75 -17.66 -3.97 -4.69
CA HIS A 75 -16.53 -3.60 -5.54
C HIS A 75 -15.99 -2.21 -5.22
N LEU A 76 -16.88 -1.23 -4.99
CA LEU A 76 -16.50 0.13 -4.64
C LEU A 76 -15.74 0.18 -3.32
N LEU A 77 -16.17 -0.55 -2.30
CA LEU A 77 -15.43 -0.63 -1.04
C LEU A 77 -14.13 -1.41 -1.19
N SER A 78 -14.14 -2.56 -1.87
CA SER A 78 -12.97 -3.42 -1.99
C SER A 78 -11.85 -2.83 -2.85
N VAL A 79 -12.17 -1.96 -3.81
CA VAL A 79 -11.17 -1.28 -4.65
C VAL A 79 -10.98 0.16 -4.23
N GLY A 80 -12.07 0.89 -3.96
CA GLY A 80 -12.04 2.32 -3.69
C GLY A 80 -11.30 2.65 -2.40
N TYR A 81 -11.58 1.95 -1.30
CA TYR A 81 -10.86 2.20 -0.04
C TYR A 81 -9.34 2.01 -0.17
N PRO A 82 -8.82 0.84 -0.61
CA PRO A 82 -7.39 0.65 -0.75
C PRO A 82 -6.77 1.58 -1.80
N LEU A 83 -7.47 1.88 -2.90
CA LEU A 83 -6.99 2.83 -3.90
C LEU A 83 -6.86 4.25 -3.33
N VAL A 84 -7.87 4.74 -2.61
CA VAL A 84 -7.83 6.07 -1.98
C VAL A 84 -6.70 6.15 -0.98
N THR A 85 -6.53 5.14 -0.13
CA THR A 85 -5.40 5.12 0.83
C THR A 85 -4.04 5.05 0.13
N ALA A 86 -3.94 4.30 -0.98
CA ALA A 86 -2.70 4.19 -1.76
C ALA A 86 -2.33 5.50 -2.45
N VAL A 87 -3.32 6.17 -3.04
CA VAL A 87 -3.15 7.46 -3.69
C VAL A 87 -2.82 8.54 -2.65
N ALA A 88 -3.54 8.59 -1.53
CA ALA A 88 -3.27 9.54 -0.46
C ALA A 88 -1.86 9.35 0.11
N GLY A 89 -1.44 8.11 0.36
CA GLY A 89 -0.08 7.82 0.82
C GLY A 89 1.00 8.27 -0.16
N ALA A 90 0.77 8.08 -1.47
CA ALA A 90 1.69 8.53 -2.50
C ALA A 90 1.75 10.06 -2.61
N PHE A 91 0.62 10.76 -2.49
CA PHE A 91 0.57 12.23 -2.55
C PHE A 91 1.22 12.90 -1.35
N VAL A 92 1.07 12.32 -0.16
CA VAL A 92 1.71 12.84 1.05
C VAL A 92 3.19 12.46 1.11
N GLY A 93 3.64 11.52 0.27
CA GLY A 93 5.04 11.07 0.24
C GLY A 93 5.38 10.12 1.39
N LEU A 94 4.41 9.37 1.93
CA LEU A 94 4.59 8.50 3.10
C LEU A 94 5.36 7.20 2.80
N TYR A 95 5.71 6.94 1.53
CA TYR A 95 6.28 5.66 1.13
C TYR A 95 7.80 5.69 1.13
N HIS A 96 8.38 5.07 2.15
CA HIS A 96 9.83 4.92 2.29
C HIS A 96 10.23 3.44 2.39
N GLU A 97 11.54 3.20 2.32
CA GLU A 97 12.10 1.86 2.49
C GLU A 97 11.79 1.31 3.90
N THR A 98 11.53 0.01 3.97
CA THR A 98 11.36 -0.70 5.25
C THR A 98 12.59 -1.54 5.56
N GLU A 99 13.07 -1.51 6.81
CA GLU A 99 14.23 -2.30 7.22
C GLU A 99 13.93 -3.80 7.20
N ILE A 100 12.76 -4.19 7.70
CA ILE A 100 12.34 -5.58 7.93
C ILE A 100 11.87 -6.29 6.63
N GLY A 101 11.90 -5.62 5.47
CA GLY A 101 11.47 -6.23 4.20
C GLY A 101 12.06 -5.58 2.95
N MET A 102 12.22 -6.35 1.87
CA MET A 102 12.63 -5.83 0.56
C MET A 102 11.47 -5.09 -0.12
N THR A 103 10.88 -4.09 0.53
CA THR A 103 9.73 -3.35 -0.02
C THR A 103 9.67 -1.93 0.53
N CYS A 104 8.81 -1.11 -0.07
CA CYS A 104 8.51 0.23 0.39
C CYS A 104 7.11 0.25 0.98
N TRP A 105 6.95 0.94 2.10
CA TRP A 105 5.68 1.05 2.83
C TRP A 105 5.62 2.37 3.61
N VAL A 106 4.50 2.60 4.30
CA VAL A 106 4.37 3.68 5.29
C VAL A 106 5.36 3.44 6.42
N ASN A 107 6.49 4.15 6.36
CA ASN A 107 7.58 4.07 7.33
C ASN A 107 8.34 5.39 7.34
N ASP A 108 8.92 5.75 8.46
CA ASP A 108 9.85 6.88 8.54
C ASP A 108 11.26 6.30 8.35
N TYR A 109 11.86 6.49 7.17
CA TYR A 109 13.19 5.99 6.85
C TYR A 109 14.05 7.08 6.20
N PRO A 110 15.32 7.23 6.60
CA PRO A 110 16.04 6.47 7.62
C PRO A 110 15.61 6.82 9.06
N ASP A 111 15.81 5.87 9.98
CA ASP A 111 15.57 6.09 11.43
C ASP A 111 16.30 7.39 11.90
N ASN A 112 15.57 8.27 12.60
CA ASN A 112 16.01 9.59 13.14
C ASN A 112 15.97 10.79 12.18
N CYS A 113 15.13 10.77 11.16
CA CYS A 113 14.84 11.97 10.41
C CYS A 113 13.85 12.88 11.19
N GLY A 114 14.43 13.73 12.05
CA GLY A 114 13.76 14.51 13.10
C GLY A 114 14.45 14.27 14.44
N THR A 115 15.55 14.99 14.69
CA THR A 115 16.43 14.86 15.87
C THR A 115 15.95 15.73 17.02
N ASP A 116 15.94 15.19 18.26
CA ASP A 116 15.45 15.77 19.53
C ASP A 116 13.92 15.74 19.78
N PRO A 117 13.48 15.46 21.02
CA PRO A 117 12.08 15.17 21.37
C PRO A 117 11.10 16.35 21.24
N ASP A 118 11.51 17.50 20.68
CA ASP A 118 10.67 18.70 20.55
C ASP A 118 10.64 19.31 19.13
N GLU A 119 11.30 18.72 18.12
CA GLU A 119 11.24 19.21 16.73
C GLU A 119 10.49 18.25 15.80
N THR A 120 9.38 18.74 15.23
CA THR A 120 8.65 18.09 14.14
C THR A 120 9.26 18.53 12.81
N GLY A 121 10.39 17.91 12.45
CA GLY A 121 11.08 18.14 11.18
C GLY A 121 10.22 17.71 9.99
N ALA A 122 9.92 18.65 9.11
CA ALA A 122 9.22 18.44 7.85
C ALA A 122 10.20 17.89 6.79
N GLU A 123 9.87 16.73 6.24
CA GLU A 123 10.47 16.10 5.05
C GLU A 123 11.90 15.53 5.18
N CYS A 124 11.97 14.20 5.07
CA CYS A 124 13.21 13.44 4.95
C CYS A 124 13.73 13.45 3.52
N HIS A 125 14.45 14.50 3.17
CA HIS A 125 15.24 14.51 1.94
C HIS A 125 16.55 13.77 2.20
N SER A 126 16.81 12.74 1.41
CA SER A 126 18.08 12.03 1.32
C SER A 126 19.19 13.04 0.97
N GLU A 127 20.11 13.30 1.89
CA GLU A 127 21.26 14.18 1.61
C GLU A 127 22.08 13.61 0.44
N LEU A 128 22.16 14.40 -0.62
CA LEU A 128 23.08 14.25 -1.74
C LEU A 128 24.53 14.27 -1.22
N ILE A 129 25.18 13.12 -1.20
CA ILE A 129 26.65 13.00 -1.22
C ILE A 129 27.06 12.29 -2.51
#